data_AF-A0A6C0EYX2-F1
#
_entry.id   AF-A0A6C0EYX2-F1
#
_cell.length_a   1.000
_cell.length_b   1.000
_cell.length_c   1.000
_cell.angle_alpha   90.00
_cell.angle_beta   90.00
_cell.angle_gamma   90.00
#
_symmetry.space_group_name_H-M   'P 1'
#
loop_
_entity.id
_entity.type
_entity.pdbx_description
1 polymer ?
#
loop_
_entity_poly.entity_id
_entity_poly.type
_entity_poly.pdbx_seq_one_letter_code
_entity_poly.pdbx_strand_id
1 'polypeptide(L)'
;MYTEYQTQLMPTLARSSPVTFGLMLLLNCALSPSVNSFYLLIMYIIVFWSNWILKNLVIRPFFKLIRMTNYFDTTFGKRPLGAQNCRFILDNKYYSSSGLPSDHSQLSWAIATYMLCKLTINFLNNNNNNNNNSEVNNLSYVWITLSWILILTIAVYISYSRIYIENCHTLGQIIFSSVFGGVCGFLVFYYEDAAVNMVKKAISVSPSESVASVAPVAPVASVAPVAPVEPVAPVVSV
;
A
#
# COMPACT_ATOMS: atom_id res chain seq x y z
N MET A 1 -5.43 -41.74 -11.79
CA MET A 1 -6.80 -41.81 -11.26
C MET A 1 -6.98 -40.70 -10.21
N TYR A 2 -7.08 -39.45 -10.66
CA TYR A 2 -7.14 -38.22 -9.82
C TYR A 2 -8.32 -37.32 -10.25
N THR A 3 -9.40 -37.92 -10.76
CA THR A 3 -10.39 -37.19 -11.58
C THR A 3 -11.82 -37.20 -11.05
N GLU A 4 -12.08 -37.43 -9.75
CA GLU A 4 -13.49 -37.47 -9.28
C GLU A 4 -13.78 -36.87 -7.89
N TYR A 5 -12.82 -36.24 -7.22
CA TYR A 5 -13.05 -35.60 -5.92
C TYR A 5 -12.57 -34.13 -5.84
N GLN A 6 -12.62 -33.38 -6.94
CA GLN A 6 -12.74 -31.93 -6.80
C GLN A 6 -14.21 -31.61 -6.49
N THR A 7 -14.64 -32.02 -5.30
CA THR A 7 -15.80 -31.43 -4.62
C THR A 7 -15.66 -29.91 -4.74
N GLN A 8 -16.75 -29.25 -5.11
CA GLN A 8 -16.83 -27.80 -5.28
C GLN A 8 -16.08 -27.11 -4.14
N LEU A 9 -14.87 -26.63 -4.44
CA LEU A 9 -13.99 -26.08 -3.44
C LEU A 9 -14.61 -24.78 -2.99
N MET A 10 -15.20 -24.79 -1.79
CA MET A 10 -15.82 -23.60 -1.21
C MET A 10 -14.76 -22.50 -1.20
N PRO A 11 -15.03 -21.34 -1.85
CA PRO A 11 -14.04 -20.28 -1.97
C PRO A 11 -13.55 -19.90 -0.57
N THR A 12 -12.25 -20.01 -0.34
CA THR A 12 -11.69 -19.68 0.97
C THR A 12 -11.75 -18.18 1.20
N LEU A 13 -11.87 -17.76 2.47
CA LEU A 13 -11.73 -16.36 2.84
C LEU A 13 -10.37 -15.81 2.41
N ALA A 14 -9.35 -16.65 2.27
CA ALA A 14 -8.03 -16.22 1.79
C ALA A 14 -8.07 -15.63 0.36
N ARG A 15 -9.04 -15.97 -0.49
CA ARG A 15 -9.20 -15.36 -1.84
C ARG A 15 -9.56 -13.88 -1.81
N SER A 16 -10.26 -13.45 -0.76
CA SER A 16 -10.60 -12.05 -0.61
C SER A 16 -9.45 -11.24 -0.02
N SER A 17 -8.37 -11.87 0.42
CA SER A 17 -7.33 -11.20 1.22
C SER A 17 -6.76 -9.93 0.56
N PRO A 18 -6.42 -9.88 -0.74
CA PRO A 18 -5.94 -8.62 -1.32
C PRO A 18 -6.98 -7.51 -1.23
N VAL A 19 -8.23 -7.81 -1.59
CA VAL A 19 -9.34 -6.85 -1.54
C VAL A 19 -9.62 -6.41 -0.11
N THR A 20 -9.68 -7.34 0.83
CA THR A 20 -9.90 -7.08 2.25
C THR A 20 -8.82 -6.14 2.81
N PHE A 21 -7.54 -6.40 2.52
CA PHE A 21 -6.45 -5.51 2.94
C PHE A 21 -6.58 -4.10 2.34
N GLY A 22 -6.91 -4.00 1.05
CA GLY A 22 -7.13 -2.71 0.40
C GLY A 22 -8.30 -1.94 1.02
N LEU A 23 -9.42 -2.61 1.28
CA LEU A 23 -10.59 -2.02 1.94
C LEU A 23 -10.29 -1.58 3.37
N MET A 24 -9.54 -2.36 4.14
CA MET A 24 -9.12 -1.98 5.50
C MET A 24 -8.23 -0.73 5.50
N LEU A 25 -7.32 -0.59 4.53
CA LEU A 25 -6.47 0.60 4.40
C LEU A 25 -7.25 1.83 3.93
N LEU A 26 -8.19 1.66 3.00
CA LEU A 26 -9.11 2.72 2.60
C LEU A 26 -9.96 3.19 3.78
N LEU A 27 -10.51 2.25 4.56
CA LEU A 27 -11.27 2.56 5.76
C LEU A 27 -10.39 3.27 6.80
N ASN A 28 -9.14 2.83 6.98
CA ASN A 28 -8.18 3.50 7.87
C ASN A 28 -7.90 4.96 7.43
N CYS A 29 -7.80 5.22 6.12
CA CYS A 29 -7.66 6.58 5.61
C CYS A 29 -8.92 7.42 5.87
N ALA A 30 -10.10 6.83 5.73
CA ALA A 30 -11.37 7.52 5.96
C ALA A 30 -11.63 7.83 7.45
N LEU A 31 -11.36 6.86 8.33
CA LEU A 31 -11.61 6.99 9.78
C LEU A 31 -10.51 7.77 10.51
N SER A 32 -9.28 7.74 10.02
CA SER A 32 -8.13 8.38 10.65
C SER A 32 -7.23 9.01 9.58
N PRO A 33 -7.69 10.11 8.95
CA PRO A 33 -6.95 10.76 7.88
C PRO A 33 -5.63 11.34 8.41
N SER A 34 -4.52 10.73 8.01
CA SER A 34 -3.16 11.13 8.39
C SER A 34 -2.18 10.78 7.28
N VAL A 35 -1.04 11.48 7.22
CA VAL A 35 0.01 11.18 6.22
C VAL A 35 0.48 9.73 6.33
N ASN A 36 0.53 9.16 7.54
CA ASN A 36 0.86 7.75 7.75
C ASN A 36 -0.22 6.82 7.16
N SER A 37 -1.50 7.12 7.37
CA SER A 37 -2.60 6.33 6.79
C SER A 37 -2.53 6.30 5.26
N PHE A 38 -2.32 7.47 4.64
CA PHE A 38 -2.16 7.59 3.18
C PHE A 38 -0.88 6.92 2.67
N TYR A 39 0.23 7.04 3.40
CA TYR A 39 1.48 6.35 3.08
C TYR A 39 1.25 4.84 2.96
N LEU A 40 0.56 4.23 3.92
CA LEU A 40 0.29 2.79 3.89
C LEU A 40 -0.61 2.38 2.72
N LEU A 41 -1.62 3.20 2.38
CA LEU A 41 -2.45 2.95 1.21
C LEU A 41 -1.63 3.03 -0.09
N ILE A 42 -0.79 4.04 -0.24
CA ILE A 42 0.07 4.21 -1.43
C ILE A 42 1.06 3.05 -1.54
N MET A 43 1.72 2.68 -0.44
CA MET A 43 2.67 1.57 -0.41
C MET A 43 1.99 0.24 -0.70
N TYR A 44 0.77 0.01 -0.20
CA TYR A 44 -0.04 -1.13 -0.58
C TYR A 44 -0.28 -1.19 -2.09
N ILE A 45 -0.67 -0.06 -2.71
CA ILE A 45 -0.88 0.02 -4.16
C ILE A 45 0.43 -0.30 -4.89
N ILE A 46 1.56 0.27 -4.47
CA ILE A 46 2.87 -0.01 -5.07
C ILE A 46 3.23 -1.49 -4.97
N VAL A 47 3.05 -2.13 -3.81
CA VAL A 47 3.34 -3.56 -3.63
C VAL A 47 2.38 -4.43 -4.45
N PHE A 48 1.10 -4.06 -4.55
CA PHE A 48 0.14 -4.76 -5.40
C PHE A 48 0.54 -4.69 -6.88
N TRP A 49 0.89 -3.49 -7.36
CA TRP A 49 1.34 -3.27 -8.73
C TRP A 49 2.71 -3.91 -9.03
N SER A 50 3.60 -3.99 -8.03
CA SER A 50 4.91 -4.64 -8.20
C SER A 50 4.78 -6.12 -8.55
N ASN A 51 3.71 -6.81 -8.10
CA ASN A 51 3.42 -8.17 -8.52
C ASN A 51 3.21 -8.26 -10.04
N TRP A 52 2.39 -7.35 -10.57
CA TRP A 52 2.08 -7.30 -12.01
C TRP A 52 3.34 -6.96 -12.82
N ILE A 53 4.12 -5.98 -12.36
CA ILE A 53 5.40 -5.58 -12.98
C ILE A 53 6.36 -6.76 -13.00
N LEU A 54 6.61 -7.40 -11.85
CA LEU A 54 7.56 -8.49 -11.74
C LEU A 54 7.14 -9.67 -12.62
N LYS A 55 5.84 -10.02 -12.62
CA LYS A 55 5.27 -11.10 -13.44
C LYS A 55 5.44 -10.83 -14.94
N ASN A 56 5.09 -9.65 -15.41
CA ASN A 56 4.99 -9.37 -16.85
C ASN A 56 6.29 -8.81 -17.46
N LEU A 57 7.03 -7.99 -16.72
CA LEU A 57 8.21 -7.29 -17.23
C LEU A 57 9.53 -7.99 -16.89
N VAL A 58 9.57 -8.79 -15.82
CA VAL A 58 10.82 -9.45 -15.39
C VAL A 58 10.75 -10.96 -15.63
N ILE A 59 9.81 -11.63 -14.97
CA ILE A 59 9.74 -13.10 -14.91
C ILE A 59 9.43 -13.71 -16.28
N ARG A 60 8.37 -13.24 -16.95
CA ARG A 60 7.98 -13.77 -18.27
C ARG A 60 9.08 -13.61 -19.33
N PRO A 61 9.69 -12.42 -19.52
CA PRO A 61 10.80 -12.27 -20.47
C PRO A 61 12.02 -13.12 -20.08
N PHE A 62 12.36 -13.17 -18.80
CA PHE A 62 13.48 -13.96 -18.31
C PHE A 62 13.33 -15.45 -18.62
N PHE A 63 12.16 -16.03 -18.34
CA PHE A 63 11.91 -17.44 -18.68
C PHE A 63 11.90 -17.73 -20.17
N LYS A 64 11.41 -16.78 -20.98
CA LYS A 64 11.51 -16.89 -22.44
C LYS A 64 12.96 -16.89 -22.91
N LEU A 65 13.82 -16.10 -22.29
CA LEU A 65 15.24 -15.98 -22.64
C LEU A 65 16.03 -17.27 -22.35
N ILE A 66 15.88 -17.84 -21.16
CA ILE A 66 16.67 -18.99 -20.73
C ILE A 66 16.21 -20.33 -21.35
N ARG A 67 15.15 -20.34 -22.18
CA ARG A 67 14.57 -21.54 -22.82
C ARG A 67 14.31 -22.72 -21.87
N MET A 68 14.22 -22.47 -20.57
CA MET A 68 14.00 -23.50 -19.55
C MET A 68 12.51 -23.85 -19.48
N THR A 69 12.02 -24.63 -20.45
CA THR A 69 10.61 -25.00 -20.52
C THR A 69 10.23 -26.18 -19.62
N ASN A 70 11.19 -27.02 -19.19
CA ASN A 70 10.84 -28.32 -18.59
C ASN A 70 11.11 -28.44 -17.08
N TYR A 71 12.22 -27.90 -16.57
CA TYR A 71 12.61 -28.07 -15.15
C TYR A 71 12.04 -26.99 -14.21
N PHE A 72 11.78 -25.80 -14.75
CA PHE A 72 11.18 -24.69 -13.99
C PHE A 72 9.66 -24.75 -13.99
N ASP A 73 9.05 -25.56 -14.87
CA ASP A 73 7.62 -25.60 -15.13
C ASP A 73 6.81 -26.10 -13.92
N THR A 74 7.38 -26.96 -13.08
CA THR A 74 6.68 -27.57 -11.93
C THR A 74 6.95 -26.88 -10.60
N THR A 75 8.05 -26.14 -10.45
CA THR A 75 8.42 -25.54 -9.17
C THR A 75 8.15 -24.04 -9.11
N PHE A 76 8.37 -23.30 -10.20
CA PHE A 76 8.31 -21.83 -10.18
C PHE A 76 7.61 -21.21 -11.39
N GLY A 77 7.52 -21.91 -12.52
CA GLY A 77 7.05 -21.38 -13.81
C GLY A 77 5.54 -21.47 -13.98
N LYS A 78 5.04 -22.66 -14.37
CA LYS A 78 3.62 -22.90 -14.61
C LYS A 78 2.87 -23.18 -13.31
N ARG A 79 1.57 -22.94 -13.35
CA ARG A 79 0.66 -23.39 -12.31
C ARG A 79 0.59 -24.92 -12.29
N PRO A 80 0.24 -25.53 -11.14
CA PRO A 80 0.06 -26.98 -11.08
C PRO A 80 -1.03 -27.47 -12.04
N LEU A 81 -0.97 -28.75 -12.43
CA LEU A 81 -1.95 -29.35 -13.33
C LEU A 81 -3.35 -29.28 -12.71
N GLY A 82 -4.33 -28.86 -13.50
CA GLY A 82 -5.71 -28.67 -13.02
C GLY A 82 -5.91 -27.39 -12.19
N ALA A 83 -4.93 -26.48 -12.13
CA ALA A 83 -5.08 -25.21 -11.42
C ALA A 83 -6.24 -24.38 -11.97
N GLN A 84 -7.11 -23.96 -11.07
CA GLN A 84 -8.17 -23.01 -11.36
C GLN A 84 -7.66 -21.57 -11.30
N ASN A 85 -8.53 -20.60 -11.55
CA ASN A 85 -8.20 -19.21 -11.32
C ASN A 85 -7.88 -18.97 -9.83
N CYS A 86 -6.99 -18.03 -9.52
CA CYS A 86 -6.80 -17.53 -8.15
C CYS A 86 -7.56 -16.20 -7.98
N ARG A 87 -8.61 -15.96 -8.77
CA ARG A 87 -9.39 -14.71 -8.72
C ARG A 87 -10.40 -14.81 -7.59
N PHE A 88 -10.99 -13.67 -7.23
CA PHE A 88 -12.06 -13.59 -6.24
C PHE A 88 -13.22 -14.55 -6.56
N ILE A 89 -13.66 -14.58 -7.82
CA ILE A 89 -14.76 -15.43 -8.31
C ILE A 89 -14.18 -16.70 -8.94
N LEU A 90 -14.64 -17.87 -8.49
CA LEU A 90 -14.28 -19.17 -9.05
C LEU A 90 -15.02 -19.36 -10.39
N ASP A 91 -14.29 -19.43 -11.51
CA ASP A 91 -14.88 -19.56 -12.85
C ASP A 91 -14.83 -21.00 -13.41
N ASN A 92 -14.35 -21.96 -12.61
CA ASN A 92 -14.13 -23.36 -13.00
C ASN A 92 -13.30 -23.56 -14.27
N LYS A 93 -12.57 -22.53 -14.73
CA LYS A 93 -11.70 -22.63 -15.90
C LYS A 93 -10.28 -22.97 -15.46
N TYR A 94 -9.61 -23.80 -16.27
CA TYR A 94 -8.20 -24.12 -16.08
C TYR A 94 -7.30 -22.97 -16.53
N TYR A 95 -6.30 -22.62 -15.72
CA TYR A 95 -5.34 -21.57 -16.03
C TYR A 95 -3.92 -22.12 -16.05
N SER A 96 -3.29 -22.10 -17.22
CA SER A 96 -1.90 -22.52 -17.44
C SER A 96 -0.89 -21.36 -17.41
N SER A 97 -1.35 -20.12 -17.22
CA SER A 97 -0.49 -18.93 -17.16
C SER A 97 0.49 -18.98 -15.98
N SER A 98 1.62 -18.26 -16.08
CA SER A 98 2.62 -18.21 -15.00
C SER A 98 2.01 -17.83 -13.65
N GLY A 99 2.30 -18.66 -12.64
CA GLY A 99 1.87 -18.47 -11.26
C GLY A 99 2.80 -17.57 -10.43
N LEU A 100 3.92 -17.11 -10.99
CA LEU A 100 4.93 -16.35 -10.24
C LEU A 100 4.84 -14.84 -10.51
N PRO A 101 4.83 -13.96 -9.49
CA PRO A 101 4.62 -14.27 -8.08
C PRO A 101 3.12 -14.46 -7.78
N SER A 102 2.80 -15.16 -6.70
CA SER A 102 1.47 -15.17 -6.10
C SER A 102 1.22 -13.82 -5.42
N ASP A 103 0.21 -13.10 -5.91
CA ASP A 103 -0.24 -11.82 -5.37
C ASP A 103 -0.70 -11.94 -3.91
N HIS A 104 -1.47 -12.98 -3.60
CA HIS A 104 -1.97 -13.27 -2.25
C HIS A 104 -0.84 -13.44 -1.25
N SER A 105 0.13 -14.30 -1.58
CA SER A 105 1.26 -14.59 -0.69
C SER A 105 2.20 -13.40 -0.59
N GLN A 106 2.55 -12.76 -1.70
CA GLN A 106 3.40 -11.55 -1.68
C GLN A 106 2.82 -10.46 -0.78
N LEU A 107 1.52 -10.18 -0.93
CA LEU A 107 0.86 -9.12 -0.19
C LEU A 107 0.68 -9.48 1.29
N SER A 108 0.29 -10.73 1.60
CA SER A 108 0.14 -11.17 2.99
C SER A 108 1.47 -11.10 3.75
N TRP A 109 2.57 -11.49 3.10
CA TRP A 109 3.89 -11.43 3.72
C TRP A 109 4.44 -10.00 3.81
N ALA A 110 4.15 -9.13 2.83
CA ALA A 110 4.51 -7.71 2.94
C ALA A 110 3.81 -7.04 4.13
N ILE A 111 2.50 -7.27 4.29
CA ILE A 111 1.73 -6.72 5.41
C ILE A 111 2.20 -7.33 6.74
N ALA A 112 2.38 -8.65 6.80
CA ALA A 112 2.86 -9.33 7.99
C ALA A 112 4.23 -8.81 8.44
N THR A 113 5.20 -8.71 7.54
CA THR A 113 6.53 -8.18 7.86
C THR A 113 6.47 -6.73 8.34
N TYR A 114 5.72 -5.86 7.65
CA TYR A 114 5.53 -4.48 8.09
C TYR A 114 4.94 -4.41 9.50
N MET A 115 3.88 -5.17 9.78
CA MET A 115 3.22 -5.21 11.10
C MET A 115 4.16 -5.73 12.19
N LEU A 116 4.90 -6.81 11.91
CA LEU A 116 5.89 -7.36 12.85
C LEU A 116 6.97 -6.32 13.18
N CYS A 117 7.53 -5.63 12.19
CA CYS A 117 8.53 -4.58 12.42
C CYS A 117 7.96 -3.43 13.28
N LYS A 118 6.78 -2.91 12.93
CA LYS A 118 6.13 -1.84 13.72
C LYS A 118 5.84 -2.26 15.15
N LEU A 119 5.27 -3.45 15.33
CA LEU A 119 4.95 -3.97 16.65
C LEU A 119 6.21 -4.13 17.51
N THR A 120 7.29 -4.62 16.91
CA THR A 120 8.59 -4.80 17.59
C THR A 120 9.16 -3.47 18.06
N ILE A 121 9.24 -2.47 17.17
CA ILE A 121 9.81 -1.16 17.51
C ILE A 121 8.94 -0.43 18.52
N ASN A 122 7.62 -0.50 18.39
CA ASN A 122 6.71 0.09 19.37
C ASN A 122 6.90 -0.53 20.76
N PHE A 123 7.06 -1.85 20.85
CA PHE A 123 7.34 -2.54 22.11
C PHE A 123 8.70 -2.14 22.70
N LEU A 124 9.76 -2.09 21.89
CA LEU A 124 11.10 -1.68 22.33
C LEU A 124 11.11 -0.24 22.83
N ASN A 125 10.47 0.69 22.11
CA ASN A 125 10.39 2.09 22.50
C ASN A 125 9.61 2.28 23.80
N ASN A 126 8.49 1.57 23.96
CA ASN A 126 7.71 1.61 25.21
C ASN A 126 8.52 1.09 26.40
N ASN A 127 9.26 -0.01 26.23
CA ASN A 127 10.12 -0.53 27.29
C ASN A 127 11.24 0.44 27.65
N ASN A 128 11.91 1.03 26.66
CA ASN A 128 12.98 1.99 26.91
C ASN A 128 12.51 3.24 27.66
N ASN A 129 11.33 3.76 27.33
CA ASN A 129 10.75 4.92 28.03
C ASN A 129 10.37 4.60 29.49
N ASN A 130 10.01 3.35 29.75
CA ASN A 130 9.57 2.85 31.06
C ASN A 130 10.74 2.45 32.00
N ASN A 131 11.93 2.23 31.45
CA ASN A 131 13.14 1.85 32.19
C ASN A 131 13.62 2.90 33.22
N ASN A 132 13.01 4.08 33.25
CA ASN A 132 13.31 5.06 34.29
C ASN A 132 12.66 4.74 35.65
N ASN A 133 11.67 3.82 35.77
CA ASN A 133 11.14 3.38 37.08
C ASN A 133 10.20 2.13 37.09
N SER A 134 10.02 1.36 36.01
CA SER A 134 9.09 0.21 36.03
C SER A 134 9.70 -1.06 35.43
N GLU A 135 9.64 -2.17 36.17
CA GLU A 135 9.89 -3.52 35.66
C GLU A 135 9.00 -3.79 34.44
N VAL A 136 9.60 -4.22 33.33
CA VAL A 136 8.85 -4.64 32.16
C VAL A 136 7.99 -5.84 32.55
N ASN A 137 6.67 -5.70 32.51
CA ASN A 137 5.79 -6.75 32.97
C ASN A 137 5.84 -7.98 32.01
N ASN A 138 5.77 -9.19 32.59
CA ASN A 138 5.70 -10.43 31.81
C ASN A 138 4.51 -10.43 30.83
N LEU A 139 3.44 -9.70 31.16
CA LEU A 139 2.25 -9.57 30.33
C LEU A 139 2.53 -8.92 28.97
N SER A 140 3.42 -7.92 28.89
CA SER A 140 3.75 -7.24 27.64
C SER A 140 4.53 -8.15 26.69
N TYR A 141 5.44 -8.97 27.23
CA TYR A 141 6.15 -10.00 26.45
C TYR A 141 5.20 -11.08 25.92
N VAL A 142 4.26 -11.52 26.75
CA VAL A 142 3.22 -12.47 26.30
C VAL A 142 2.37 -11.85 25.19
N TRP A 143 1.96 -10.59 25.35
CA TRP A 143 1.13 -9.89 24.37
C TRP A 143 1.81 -9.73 23.00
N ILE A 144 3.08 -9.29 22.97
CA ILE A 144 3.81 -9.17 21.70
C ILE A 144 4.02 -10.55 21.05
N THR A 145 4.33 -11.57 21.84
CA THR A 145 4.52 -12.94 21.33
C THR A 145 3.23 -13.48 20.70
N LEU A 146 2.09 -13.33 21.37
CA LEU A 146 0.79 -13.75 20.84
C LEU A 146 0.42 -12.99 19.56
N SER A 147 0.72 -11.69 19.53
CA SER A 147 0.49 -10.87 18.34
C SER A 147 1.34 -11.33 17.14
N TRP A 148 2.61 -11.69 17.37
CA TRP A 148 3.48 -12.25 16.32
C TRP A 148 2.94 -13.57 15.78
N ILE A 149 2.57 -14.49 16.68
CA ILE A 149 2.02 -15.79 16.32
C ILE A 149 0.75 -15.61 15.48
N LEU A 150 -0.15 -14.70 15.88
CA LEU A 150 -1.38 -14.42 15.14
C LEU A 150 -1.09 -13.91 13.72
N ILE A 151 -0.22 -12.91 13.59
CA ILE A 151 0.13 -12.31 12.28
C ILE A 151 0.77 -13.36 11.36
N LEU A 152 1.73 -14.14 11.88
CA LEU A 152 2.39 -15.20 11.12
C LEU A 152 1.41 -16.31 10.72
N THR A 153 0.50 -16.70 11.62
CA THR A 153 -0.53 -17.71 11.34
C THR A 153 -1.43 -17.27 10.20
N ILE A 154 -1.85 -16.00 10.15
CA ILE A 154 -2.67 -15.46 9.05
C ILE A 154 -1.89 -15.51 7.72
N ALA A 155 -0.64 -15.05 7.70
CA ALA A 155 0.19 -15.06 6.48
C ALA A 155 0.46 -16.48 5.97
N VAL A 156 0.75 -17.42 6.88
CA VAL A 156 0.92 -18.84 6.58
C VAL A 156 -0.38 -19.44 6.08
N TYR A 157 -1.52 -19.16 6.71
CA TYR A 157 -2.83 -19.65 6.28
C TYR A 157 -3.16 -19.19 4.85
N ILE A 158 -2.97 -17.90 4.53
CA ILE A 158 -3.20 -17.37 3.18
C ILE A 158 -2.29 -18.10 2.17
N SER A 159 -1.01 -18.26 2.49
CA SER A 159 -0.04 -18.96 1.64
C SER A 159 -0.37 -20.45 1.47
N TYR A 160 -0.73 -21.14 2.55
CA TYR A 160 -1.15 -22.54 2.60
C TYR A 160 -2.38 -22.78 1.73
N SER A 161 -3.37 -21.87 1.80
CA SER A 161 -4.59 -21.97 1.00
C SER A 161 -4.34 -21.98 -0.50
N ARG A 162 -3.26 -21.31 -0.97
CA ARG A 162 -2.92 -21.28 -2.40
C ARG A 162 -2.40 -22.62 -2.93
N ILE A 163 -1.77 -23.41 -2.06
CA ILE A 163 -1.15 -24.69 -2.40
C ILE A 163 -2.13 -25.83 -2.19
N TYR A 164 -2.63 -25.97 -0.96
CA TYR A 164 -3.28 -27.22 -0.54
C TYR A 164 -4.79 -27.17 -0.64
N ILE A 165 -5.38 -25.98 -0.54
CA ILE A 165 -6.82 -25.83 -0.61
C ILE A 165 -7.20 -25.57 -2.08
N GLU A 166 -6.68 -24.50 -2.67
CA GLU A 166 -7.09 -24.07 -4.01
C GLU A 166 -6.24 -24.62 -5.15
N ASN A 167 -5.09 -25.25 -4.82
CA ASN A 167 -4.18 -25.86 -5.78
C ASN A 167 -3.90 -24.95 -7.00
N CYS A 168 -3.67 -23.67 -6.75
CA CYS A 168 -3.50 -22.66 -7.80
C CYS A 168 -2.06 -22.16 -7.92
N HIS A 169 -1.20 -22.52 -6.95
CA HIS A 169 0.23 -22.26 -6.94
C HIS A 169 1.04 -23.46 -6.44
N THR A 170 2.30 -23.54 -6.87
CA THR A 170 3.28 -24.51 -6.39
C THR A 170 3.96 -24.02 -5.10
N LEU A 171 4.60 -24.93 -4.35
CA LEU A 171 5.35 -24.56 -3.15
C LEU A 171 6.46 -23.55 -3.46
N GLY A 172 7.22 -23.74 -4.54
CA GLY A 172 8.29 -22.81 -4.94
C GLY A 172 7.78 -21.42 -5.28
N GLN A 173 6.63 -21.32 -5.98
CA GLN A 173 5.99 -20.03 -6.25
C GLN A 173 5.63 -19.28 -4.97
N ILE A 174 5.09 -19.99 -3.99
CA ILE A 174 4.71 -19.41 -2.70
C ILE A 174 5.93 -19.00 -1.89
N ILE A 175 6.97 -19.82 -1.81
CA ILE A 175 8.22 -19.47 -1.11
C ILE A 175 8.82 -18.19 -1.71
N PHE A 176 8.99 -18.14 -3.04
CA PHE A 176 9.52 -16.96 -3.71
C PHE A 176 8.69 -15.71 -3.45
N SER A 177 7.36 -15.84 -3.56
CA SER A 177 6.44 -14.72 -3.34
C SER A 177 6.43 -14.25 -1.89
N SER A 178 6.56 -15.18 -0.93
CA SER A 178 6.64 -14.89 0.51
C SER A 178 7.91 -14.12 0.84
N VAL A 179 9.06 -14.56 0.32
CA VAL A 179 10.35 -13.88 0.51
C VAL A 179 10.32 -12.49 -0.12
N PHE A 180 9.86 -12.38 -1.37
CA PHE A 180 9.74 -11.09 -2.05
C PHE A 180 8.77 -10.15 -1.34
N GLY A 181 7.63 -10.67 -0.87
CA GLY A 181 6.67 -9.96 -0.03
C GLY A 181 7.31 -9.45 1.26
N GLY A 182 8.03 -10.30 1.99
CA GLY A 182 8.73 -9.92 3.20
C GLY A 182 9.76 -8.81 2.97
N VAL A 183 10.54 -8.89 1.89
CA VAL A 183 11.46 -7.81 1.49
C VAL A 183 10.69 -6.50 1.23
N CYS A 184 9.60 -6.55 0.47
CA CYS A 184 8.76 -5.37 0.23
C CYS A 184 8.23 -4.78 1.54
N GLY A 185 7.71 -5.61 2.44
CA GLY A 185 7.19 -5.18 3.75
C GLY A 185 8.27 -4.53 4.63
N PHE A 186 9.48 -5.09 4.63
CA PHE A 186 10.62 -4.49 5.32
C PHE A 186 11.00 -3.13 4.71
N LEU A 187 11.05 -3.00 3.39
CA LEU A 187 11.34 -1.71 2.72
C LEU A 187 10.28 -0.66 3.03
N VAL A 188 8.99 -1.05 3.05
CA VAL A 188 7.88 -0.17 3.45
C VAL A 188 8.08 0.33 4.88
N PHE A 189 8.47 -0.54 5.81
CA PHE A 189 8.78 -0.15 7.18
C PHE A 189 10.01 0.77 7.24
N TYR A 190 11.11 0.38 6.59
CA TYR A 190 12.40 1.07 6.65
C TYR A 190 12.33 2.52 6.15
N TYR A 191 11.58 2.77 5.06
CA TYR A 191 11.45 4.11 4.48
C TYR A 191 10.26 4.93 4.99
N GLU A 192 9.47 4.41 5.93
CA GLU A 192 8.24 5.07 6.42
C GLU A 192 8.52 6.49 6.92
N ASP A 193 9.43 6.64 7.88
CA ASP A 193 9.69 7.94 8.51
C ASP A 193 10.23 8.96 7.50
N ALA A 194 11.14 8.55 6.62
CA ALA A 194 11.69 9.41 5.57
C ALA A 194 10.59 9.89 4.61
N ALA A 195 9.77 8.97 4.10
CA ALA A 195 8.69 9.29 3.17
C ALA A 195 7.63 10.18 3.82
N VAL A 196 7.18 9.85 5.03
CA VAL A 196 6.17 10.62 5.77
C VAL A 196 6.68 12.02 6.08
N ASN A 197 7.94 12.18 6.50
CA ASN A 197 8.51 13.48 6.82
C ASN A 197 8.69 14.35 5.56
N MET A 198 9.07 13.74 4.43
CA MET A 198 9.12 14.45 3.15
C MET A 198 7.76 15.00 2.74
N VAL A 199 6.70 14.19 2.83
CA VAL A 199 5.34 14.62 2.48
C VAL A 199 4.84 15.70 3.45
N LYS A 200 5.03 15.52 4.76
CA LYS A 200 4.66 16.54 5.77
C LYS A 200 5.34 17.88 5.47
N LYS A 201 6.64 17.87 5.14
CA LYS A 201 7.39 19.08 4.77
C LYS A 201 6.85 19.73 3.51
N ALA A 202 6.54 18.94 2.48
CA ALA A 202 5.99 19.46 1.23
C ALA A 202 4.63 20.16 1.43
N ILE A 203 3.78 19.61 2.29
CA ILE A 203 2.47 20.19 2.63
C ILE A 203 2.63 21.45 3.51
N SER A 204 3.59 21.48 4.45
CA SER A 204 3.78 22.64 5.33
C SER A 204 4.38 23.87 4.63
N VAL A 205 5.03 23.69 3.47
CA VAL A 205 5.61 24.79 2.67
C VAL A 205 4.54 25.50 1.80
N SER A 206 3.36 24.92 1.62
CA SER A 206 2.25 25.52 0.85
C SER A 206 1.17 26.11 1.76
N PRO A 207 1.43 27.23 2.47
CA PRO A 207 0.84 28.50 2.03
C PRO A 207 1.59 29.77 2.53
N SER A 208 2.43 30.40 1.71
CA SER A 208 2.75 31.85 1.86
C SER A 208 3.37 32.53 0.64
N GLU A 209 3.80 31.81 -0.39
CA GLU A 209 4.47 32.45 -1.55
C GLU A 209 3.55 33.04 -2.64
N SER A 210 2.22 32.99 -2.51
CA SER A 210 1.32 33.49 -3.58
C SER A 210 0.46 34.71 -3.25
N VAL A 211 0.70 35.40 -2.14
CA VAL A 211 0.22 36.78 -2.01
C VAL A 211 1.37 37.63 -1.51
N ALA A 212 2.26 38.01 -2.44
CA ALA A 212 2.99 39.25 -2.26
C ALA A 212 1.95 40.31 -1.92
N SER A 213 2.01 40.80 -0.68
CA SER A 213 1.18 41.89 -0.21
C SER A 213 1.32 43.02 -1.23
N VAL A 214 0.27 43.25 -2.00
CA VAL A 214 0.14 44.51 -2.74
C VAL A 214 0.21 45.57 -1.67
N ALA A 215 1.31 46.32 -1.65
CA ALA A 215 1.49 47.42 -0.72
C ALA A 215 0.23 48.30 -0.77
N PRO A 216 -0.27 48.79 0.38
CA PRO A 216 -1.44 49.65 0.38
C PRO A 216 -1.17 50.81 -0.58
N VAL A 217 -2.00 50.91 -1.62
CA VAL A 217 -1.98 52.05 -2.53
C VAL A 217 -2.15 53.29 -1.66
N ALA A 218 -1.15 54.17 -1.67
CA ALA A 218 -1.17 55.40 -0.92
C ALA A 218 -2.48 56.16 -1.23
N PRO A 219 -3.15 56.75 -0.22
CA PRO A 219 -4.37 57.48 -0.45
C PRO A 219 -4.12 58.57 -1.48
N VAL A 220 -4.90 58.56 -2.55
CA VAL A 220 -4.91 59.60 -3.58
C VAL A 220 -5.16 60.93 -2.85
N ALA A 221 -4.19 61.84 -2.92
CA ALA A 221 -4.32 63.17 -2.35
C ALA A 221 -5.61 63.81 -2.88
N SER A 222 -6.41 64.38 -1.99
CA SER A 222 -7.67 65.03 -2.36
C SER A 222 -7.39 66.12 -3.39
N VAL A 223 -7.94 65.94 -4.60
CA VAL A 223 -7.94 66.96 -5.64
C VAL A 223 -8.65 68.19 -5.06
N ALA A 224 -7.94 69.33 -5.02
CA ALA A 224 -8.49 70.58 -4.55
C ALA A 224 -9.75 70.96 -5.37
N PRO A 225 -10.76 71.59 -4.76
CA PRO A 225 -11.96 72.01 -5.48
C PRO A 225 -11.59 72.96 -6.63
N VAL A 226 -12.07 72.65 -7.82
CA VAL A 226 -12.01 73.56 -8.97
C VAL A 226 -12.82 74.81 -8.61
N ALA A 227 -12.18 75.98 -8.68
CA ALA A 227 -12.85 77.25 -8.42
C ALA A 227 -14.05 77.43 -9.38
N PRO A 228 -15.18 77.99 -8.92
CA PRO A 228 -16.34 78.19 -9.76
C PRO A 228 -16.02 79.15 -10.91
N VAL A 229 -16.36 78.71 -12.12
CA VAL A 229 -16.28 79.52 -13.34
C VAL A 229 -17.32 80.64 -13.25
N GLU A 230 -16.88 81.90 -13.36
CA GLU A 230 -17.78 83.05 -13.35
C GLU A 230 -18.76 83.00 -14.55
N PRO A 231 -20.04 83.40 -14.36
CA PRO A 231 -21.01 83.43 -15.45
C PRO A 231 -20.61 84.46 -16.51
N VAL A 232 -20.50 84.01 -17.76
CA VAL A 232 -20.38 84.89 -18.93
C VAL A 232 -21.68 85.68 -19.07
N ALA A 233 -21.59 87.00 -19.06
CA ALA A 233 -22.72 87.90 -19.22
C ALA A 233 -23.43 87.71 -20.58
N PRO A 234 -24.77 87.83 -20.63
CA PRO A 234 -25.53 87.63 -21.86
C PRO A 234 -25.23 88.72 -22.89
N VAL A 235 -24.93 88.27 -24.11
CA VAL A 235 -24.80 89.11 -25.30
C VAL A 235 -26.19 89.67 -25.64
N VAL A 236 -26.31 91.00 -25.60
CA VAL A 236 -27.51 91.73 -26.05
C VAL A 236 -27.56 91.70 -27.57
N SER A 237 -28.57 91.05 -28.15
CA SER A 237 -28.92 91.19 -29.55
C SER A 237 -29.96 92.31 -29.71
N VAL A 238 -29.70 93.15 -30.72
CA VAL A 238 -30.39 94.37 -31.19
C VAL A 238 -31.91 94.37 -31.07
#